data_AF-A0A916VQJ7-F1
#
_entry.id   AF-A0A916VQJ7-F1
#
_cell.length_a   1.000
_cell.length_b   1.000
_cell.length_c   1.000
_cell.angle_alpha   90.00
_cell.angle_beta   90.00
_cell.angle_gamma   90.00
#
_symmetry.space_group_name_H-M   'P 1'
#
loop_
_entity.id
_entity.type
_entity.pdbx_description
1 polymer ?
#
loop_
_entity_poly.entity_id
_entity_poly.type
_entity_poly.pdbx_seq_one_letter_code
_entity_poly.pdbx_strand_id
1 'polypeptide(L)'
;MKNQIVASIAALPFALGTAFAGADVANAAGLTGGFSIGSVMTTIELSEGQLTFDPNPGPVGLAVTTGSFLDFNSAAIKGPLTFNGDTGTPYTVTSFADPFLDFGNLTFPGIPFGDTTSIGDGINTFSLTKSTIDVMQMAGNPNVDILVSLYGTFEDADGNITQGKGDLTLQLADTNVAFVEGIFNGDNPGASATFSAALVAEMETVPEPTVLFGLGVVTAGLVTSRRKKSS
;
A
#
# COMPACT_ATOMS: atom_id res chain seq x y z
N MET A 1 54.96 46.60 39.86
CA MET A 1 54.42 45.24 40.03
C MET A 1 53.07 45.18 39.36
N LYS A 2 52.83 44.10 38.60
CA LYS A 2 51.79 43.93 37.59
C LYS A 2 50.57 43.19 38.15
N ASN A 3 49.40 43.49 37.56
CA ASN A 3 48.17 42.69 37.42
C ASN A 3 47.34 42.54 38.71
N GLN A 4 46.01 42.68 38.68
CA GLN A 4 45.10 41.77 37.97
C GLN A 4 43.80 42.46 37.50
N ILE A 5 43.41 42.06 36.29
CA ILE A 5 42.15 42.37 35.61
C ILE A 5 41.08 41.36 36.06
N VAL A 6 39.87 41.88 36.26
CA VAL A 6 38.59 41.22 36.54
C VAL A 6 38.23 40.18 35.47
N ALA A 7 37.65 39.04 35.87
CA ALA A 7 36.69 38.32 35.02
C ALA A 7 35.79 37.40 35.86
N SER A 8 34.54 37.82 36.01
CA SER A 8 33.42 37.06 36.55
C SER A 8 33.12 35.88 35.64
N ILE A 9 33.34 34.65 36.09
CA ILE A 9 32.85 33.45 35.42
C ILE A 9 31.43 33.21 35.92
N ALA A 10 30.45 33.49 35.05
CA ALA A 10 29.10 33.00 35.24
C ALA A 10 29.12 31.48 35.20
N ALA A 11 28.69 30.84 36.28
CA ALA A 11 28.50 29.40 36.37
C ALA A 11 27.37 28.99 35.41
N LEU A 12 27.71 28.28 34.34
CA LEU A 12 26.75 27.51 33.57
C LEU A 12 26.46 26.21 34.33
N PRO A 13 25.19 25.85 34.61
CA PRO A 13 24.88 24.55 35.17
C PRO A 13 25.19 23.48 34.12
N PHE A 14 26.12 22.58 34.46
CA PHE A 14 26.24 21.27 33.83
C PHE A 14 24.97 20.47 34.16
N ALA A 15 23.99 20.49 33.25
CA ALA A 15 22.98 19.46 33.21
C ALA A 15 23.55 18.26 32.44
N LEU A 16 24.22 17.35 33.17
CA LEU A 16 24.45 15.98 32.71
C LEU A 16 23.10 15.25 32.73
N GLY A 17 22.29 15.51 31.71
CA GLY A 17 21.11 14.71 31.39
C GLY A 17 21.51 13.56 30.48
N THR A 18 22.18 12.54 31.03
CA THR A 18 22.23 11.24 30.36
C THR A 18 20.86 10.58 30.48
N ALA A 19 20.07 10.73 29.43
CA ALA A 19 19.05 9.75 29.06
C ALA A 19 19.01 9.70 27.53
N PHE A 20 20.08 9.16 26.94
CA PHE A 20 19.96 8.44 25.68
C PHE A 20 19.09 7.22 25.97
N ALA A 21 17.79 7.37 25.76
CA ALA A 21 16.83 6.29 25.58
C ALA A 21 15.63 6.82 24.79
N GLY A 22 15.90 7.55 23.72
CA GLY A 22 15.11 7.37 22.51
C GLY A 22 16.04 6.65 21.57
N ALA A 23 16.12 5.31 21.66
CA ALA A 23 16.25 4.60 20.41
C ALA A 23 15.07 5.11 19.60
N ASP A 24 15.33 5.84 18.52
CA ASP A 24 14.34 5.94 17.47
C ASP A 24 13.93 4.49 17.24
N VAL A 25 12.77 4.10 17.76
CA VAL A 25 12.06 2.95 17.24
C VAL A 25 11.90 3.34 15.80
N ALA A 26 12.84 2.89 14.96
CA ALA A 26 12.58 2.71 13.56
C ALA A 26 11.24 2.00 13.58
N ASN A 27 10.16 2.72 13.25
CA ASN A 27 8.89 2.07 12.99
C ASN A 27 9.26 0.98 12.01
N ALA A 28 9.15 -0.28 12.44
CA ALA A 28 9.38 -1.37 11.51
C ALA A 28 8.39 -1.09 10.38
N ALA A 29 8.90 -0.87 9.17
CA ALA A 29 8.02 -0.75 8.03
C ALA A 29 7.21 -2.07 7.99
N GLY A 30 5.90 -1.98 7.78
CA GLY A 30 5.06 -3.17 7.62
C GLY A 30 5.41 -3.92 6.35
N LEU A 31 4.41 -4.41 5.62
CA LEU A 31 4.69 -5.07 4.34
C LEU A 31 5.31 -4.10 3.32
N THR A 32 6.27 -4.58 2.54
CA THR A 32 7.08 -3.80 1.59
C THR A 32 7.24 -4.54 0.25
N GLY A 33 7.47 -3.79 -0.83
CA GLY A 33 7.63 -4.33 -2.18
C GLY A 33 6.33 -4.29 -2.98
N GLY A 34 6.16 -5.22 -3.90
CA GLY A 34 4.97 -5.29 -4.74
C GLY A 34 4.78 -6.67 -5.35
N PHE A 35 3.59 -6.88 -5.91
CA PHE A 35 3.14 -8.14 -6.45
C PHE A 35 2.10 -7.92 -7.55
N SER A 36 1.89 -8.92 -8.39
CA SER A 36 0.75 -9.01 -9.30
C SER A 36 -0.22 -10.09 -8.85
N ILE A 37 -1.50 -9.88 -9.14
CA ILE A 37 -2.55 -10.86 -8.94
C ILE A 37 -2.93 -11.44 -10.29
N GLY A 38 -2.99 -12.77 -10.36
CA GLY A 38 -3.67 -13.50 -11.40
C GLY A 38 -4.65 -14.47 -10.78
N SER A 39 -5.87 -14.54 -11.32
CA SER A 39 -6.85 -15.52 -10.86
C SER A 39 -7.40 -16.35 -12.00
N VAL A 40 -7.37 -17.67 -11.81
CA VAL A 40 -8.10 -18.64 -12.63
C VAL A 40 -9.32 -19.21 -11.89
N MET A 41 -9.54 -18.79 -10.64
CA MET A 41 -10.52 -19.38 -9.72
C MET A 41 -11.56 -18.40 -9.21
N THR A 42 -11.24 -17.12 -9.23
CA THR A 42 -12.11 -16.04 -8.79
C THR A 42 -12.39 -15.15 -9.99
N THR A 43 -13.66 -14.97 -10.31
CA THR A 43 -14.13 -14.02 -11.32
C THR A 43 -14.71 -12.79 -10.66
N ILE A 44 -14.93 -11.72 -11.43
CA ILE A 44 -15.71 -10.57 -10.99
C ILE A 44 -17.03 -10.56 -11.74
N GLU A 45 -18.11 -10.41 -11.01
CA GLU A 45 -19.45 -10.14 -11.50
C GLU A 45 -19.73 -8.64 -11.45
N LEU A 46 -20.18 -8.12 -12.59
CA LEU A 46 -20.60 -6.75 -12.80
C LEU A 46 -22.12 -6.69 -12.70
N SER A 47 -22.63 -5.79 -11.88
CA SER A 47 -24.06 -5.53 -11.72
C SER A 47 -24.32 -4.07 -11.37
N GLU A 48 -25.59 -3.71 -11.18
CA GLU A 48 -26.01 -2.35 -10.83
C GLU A 48 -25.24 -1.84 -9.60
N GLY A 49 -24.42 -0.81 -9.80
CA GLY A 49 -23.60 -0.16 -8.77
C GLY A 49 -22.59 -1.07 -8.07
N GLN A 50 -22.25 -2.26 -8.60
CA GLN A 50 -21.39 -3.22 -7.89
C GLN A 50 -20.43 -4.00 -8.79
N LEU A 51 -19.23 -4.23 -8.23
CA LEU A 51 -18.30 -5.28 -8.65
C LEU A 51 -18.14 -6.29 -7.51
N THR A 52 -18.51 -7.54 -7.75
CA THR A 52 -18.48 -8.61 -6.74
C THR A 52 -17.55 -9.72 -7.18
N PHE A 53 -16.76 -10.27 -6.26
CA PHE A 53 -15.93 -11.44 -6.55
C PHE A 53 -16.78 -12.72 -6.40
N ASP A 54 -16.57 -13.71 -7.26
CA ASP A 54 -17.16 -15.05 -7.09
C ASP A 54 -16.07 -16.12 -7.21
N PRO A 55 -15.79 -16.91 -6.15
CA PRO A 55 -16.40 -16.83 -4.81
C PRO A 55 -15.99 -15.57 -4.02
N ASN A 56 -16.70 -15.27 -2.93
CA ASN A 56 -16.41 -14.15 -2.00
C ASN A 56 -16.41 -14.61 -0.52
N PRO A 57 -15.27 -14.59 0.19
CA PRO A 57 -13.93 -14.27 -0.30
C PRO A 57 -13.45 -15.25 -1.39
N GLY A 58 -12.69 -14.74 -2.35
CA GLY A 58 -12.15 -15.54 -3.45
C GLY A 58 -10.64 -15.75 -3.34
N PRO A 59 -10.11 -16.96 -3.53
CA PRO A 59 -8.66 -17.16 -3.55
C PRO A 59 -8.07 -16.57 -4.84
N VAL A 60 -6.92 -15.93 -4.71
CA VAL A 60 -6.12 -15.41 -5.82
C VAL A 60 -4.66 -15.81 -5.67
N GLY A 61 -3.98 -16.02 -6.79
CA GLY A 61 -2.54 -16.28 -6.82
C GLY A 61 -1.75 -14.98 -6.88
N LEU A 62 -0.64 -14.92 -6.16
CA LEU A 62 0.32 -13.83 -6.23
C LEU A 62 1.50 -14.23 -7.13
N ALA A 63 1.92 -13.31 -7.98
CA ALA A 63 3.08 -13.48 -8.84
C ALA A 63 3.95 -12.22 -8.78
N VAL A 64 5.18 -12.33 -9.32
CA VAL A 64 6.12 -11.20 -9.43
C VAL A 64 6.30 -10.48 -8.09
N THR A 65 6.39 -11.25 -7.00
CA THR A 65 6.52 -10.73 -5.65
C THR A 65 7.93 -10.19 -5.41
N THR A 66 8.01 -9.10 -4.64
CA THR A 66 9.27 -8.44 -4.24
C THR A 66 9.16 -7.97 -2.80
N GLY A 67 10.29 -7.66 -2.15
CA GLY A 67 10.30 -7.22 -0.76
C GLY A 67 9.77 -8.31 0.19
N SER A 68 9.02 -7.91 1.21
CA SER A 68 8.43 -8.86 2.17
C SER A 68 7.28 -9.67 1.57
N PHE A 69 6.72 -9.26 0.42
CA PHE A 69 5.68 -10.06 -0.25
C PHE A 69 6.20 -11.39 -0.83
N LEU A 70 7.52 -11.63 -0.83
CA LEU A 70 8.11 -12.92 -1.19
C LEU A 70 7.67 -14.07 -0.27
N ASP A 71 7.20 -13.75 0.94
CA ASP A 71 6.75 -14.74 1.93
C ASP A 71 5.33 -15.25 1.66
N PHE A 72 4.64 -14.69 0.65
CA PHE A 72 3.27 -15.07 0.26
C PHE A 72 3.21 -15.55 -1.18
N ASN A 73 2.32 -16.50 -1.46
CA ASN A 73 2.02 -16.96 -2.80
C ASN A 73 0.53 -16.79 -3.19
N SER A 74 -0.30 -16.33 -2.25
CA SER A 74 -1.75 -16.26 -2.40
C SER A 74 -2.38 -15.20 -1.51
N ALA A 75 -3.61 -14.82 -1.82
CA ALA A 75 -4.45 -14.01 -0.95
C ALA A 75 -5.93 -14.42 -1.09
N ALA A 76 -6.76 -14.05 -0.11
CA ALA A 76 -8.20 -14.00 -0.26
C ALA A 76 -8.62 -12.56 -0.60
N ILE A 77 -9.29 -12.38 -1.74
CA ILE A 77 -9.87 -11.09 -2.17
C ILE A 77 -11.33 -11.01 -1.74
N LYS A 78 -11.75 -9.87 -1.19
CA LYS A 78 -13.10 -9.65 -0.69
C LYS A 78 -13.78 -8.52 -1.43
N GLY A 79 -15.08 -8.69 -1.65
CA GLY A 79 -15.97 -7.65 -2.18
C GLY A 79 -17.30 -7.62 -1.43
N PRO A 80 -18.30 -6.90 -1.94
CA PRO A 80 -18.28 -6.14 -3.20
C PRO A 80 -17.53 -4.80 -3.08
N LEU A 81 -17.17 -4.22 -4.23
CA LEU A 81 -16.94 -2.78 -4.37
C LEU A 81 -18.25 -2.15 -4.83
N THR A 82 -18.84 -1.29 -3.99
CA THR A 82 -20.13 -0.63 -4.26
C THR A 82 -19.92 0.84 -4.62
N PHE A 83 -20.67 1.34 -5.59
CA PHE A 83 -20.61 2.71 -6.10
C PHE A 83 -21.98 3.13 -6.66
N ASN A 84 -22.15 4.40 -6.97
CA ASN A 84 -23.35 4.89 -7.66
C ASN A 84 -23.13 4.80 -9.18
N GLY A 85 -23.91 3.94 -9.87
CA GLY A 85 -23.82 3.80 -11.33
C GLY A 85 -24.23 5.05 -12.10
N ASP A 86 -25.16 5.86 -11.56
CA ASP A 86 -25.75 6.97 -12.32
C ASP A 86 -24.84 8.20 -12.46
N THR A 87 -23.66 8.21 -11.86
CA THR A 87 -22.76 9.38 -11.87
C THR A 87 -21.84 9.45 -13.08
N GLY A 88 -21.80 8.39 -13.90
CA GLY A 88 -20.82 8.22 -14.98
C GLY A 88 -19.39 7.98 -14.48
N THR A 89 -18.51 7.58 -15.40
CA THR A 89 -17.09 7.27 -15.11
C THR A 89 -16.22 8.54 -14.98
N PRO A 90 -15.23 8.61 -14.06
CA PRO A 90 -14.89 7.64 -13.01
C PRO A 90 -15.96 7.52 -11.92
N TYR A 91 -16.30 6.29 -11.55
CA TYR A 91 -17.12 6.00 -10.38
C TYR A 91 -16.27 6.06 -9.11
N THR A 92 -16.78 6.72 -8.08
CA THR A 92 -16.16 6.67 -6.75
C THR A 92 -16.77 5.52 -5.96
N VAL A 93 -15.94 4.60 -5.47
CA VAL A 93 -16.38 3.51 -4.60
C VAL A 93 -16.80 4.08 -3.24
N THR A 94 -18.03 3.78 -2.84
CA THR A 94 -18.66 4.26 -1.60
C THR A 94 -18.59 3.25 -0.46
N SER A 95 -18.43 1.96 -0.78
CA SER A 95 -18.28 0.89 0.20
C SER A 95 -17.44 -0.25 -0.36
N PHE A 96 -16.64 -0.88 0.49
CA PHE A 96 -15.80 -2.02 0.18
C PHE A 96 -15.64 -2.92 1.42
N ALA A 97 -15.26 -4.18 1.20
CA ALA A 97 -14.95 -5.11 2.28
C ALA A 97 -13.62 -4.77 2.96
N ASP A 98 -13.52 -5.06 4.26
CA ASP A 98 -12.33 -4.84 5.08
C ASP A 98 -11.98 -6.11 5.88
N PRO A 99 -10.75 -6.64 5.78
CA PRO A 99 -9.73 -6.26 4.80
C PRO A 99 -10.12 -6.62 3.37
N PHE A 100 -9.59 -5.90 2.38
CA PHE A 100 -9.83 -6.17 0.96
C PHE A 100 -9.00 -7.35 0.46
N LEU A 101 -7.74 -7.46 0.90
CA LEU A 101 -6.90 -8.64 0.71
C LEU A 101 -6.41 -9.18 2.06
N ASP A 102 -6.26 -10.49 2.13
CA ASP A 102 -5.76 -11.23 3.30
C ASP A 102 -4.72 -12.25 2.79
N PHE A 103 -3.44 -12.03 3.13
CA PHE A 103 -2.29 -12.67 2.50
C PHE A 103 -1.86 -13.95 3.20
N GLY A 104 -1.46 -14.94 2.42
CA GLY A 104 -1.00 -16.21 2.96
C GLY A 104 -0.38 -17.14 1.93
N ASN A 105 -0.34 -18.42 2.27
CA ASN A 105 0.27 -19.45 1.44
C ASN A 105 -0.66 -20.64 1.20
N LEU A 106 -1.12 -20.76 -0.02
CA LEU A 106 -1.83 -21.93 -0.49
C LEU A 106 -0.88 -22.93 -1.15
N THR A 107 -1.09 -24.21 -0.91
CA THR A 107 -0.41 -25.27 -1.65
C THR A 107 -1.23 -25.60 -2.89
N PHE A 108 -0.73 -25.29 -4.09
CA PHE A 108 -1.48 -25.51 -5.34
C PHE A 108 -0.91 -26.64 -6.22
N PRO A 109 -1.49 -27.85 -6.17
CA PRO A 109 -1.39 -28.77 -7.30
C PRO A 109 -2.78 -29.25 -7.77
N GLY A 110 -3.20 -28.83 -8.99
CA GLY A 110 -4.32 -29.42 -9.76
C GLY A 110 -5.76 -29.03 -9.37
N ILE A 111 -5.93 -28.35 -8.23
CA ILE A 111 -7.08 -27.58 -7.69
C ILE A 111 -8.50 -28.21 -7.76
N PRO A 112 -9.07 -28.58 -6.59
CA PRO A 112 -10.00 -27.65 -5.93
C PRO A 112 -9.70 -27.49 -4.42
N PHE A 113 -9.96 -26.27 -3.92
CA PHE A 113 -9.78 -25.71 -2.56
C PHE A 113 -9.02 -26.61 -1.55
N GLY A 114 -7.71 -26.37 -1.45
CA GLY A 114 -6.91 -26.82 -0.31
C GLY A 114 -7.26 -26.08 0.98
N ASP A 115 -6.45 -26.28 2.01
CA ASP A 115 -6.55 -25.54 3.28
C ASP A 115 -6.39 -24.03 3.04
N THR A 116 -7.48 -23.26 3.18
CA THR A 116 -7.49 -21.79 3.05
C THR A 116 -7.29 -21.07 4.37
N THR A 117 -6.91 -21.76 5.44
CA THR A 117 -6.81 -21.14 6.78
C THR A 117 -5.82 -19.99 6.83
N SER A 118 -4.74 -20.02 6.03
CA SER A 118 -3.76 -18.93 5.97
C SER A 118 -4.21 -17.72 5.15
N ILE A 119 -5.29 -17.81 4.37
CA ILE A 119 -5.84 -16.70 3.58
C ILE A 119 -7.27 -16.44 4.06
N GLY A 120 -7.41 -15.58 5.07
CA GLY A 120 -8.66 -15.39 5.79
C GLY A 120 -8.53 -15.43 7.31
N ASP A 121 -7.31 -15.46 7.84
CA ASP A 121 -7.04 -15.39 9.28
C ASP A 121 -7.03 -13.94 9.80
N GLY A 122 -7.11 -12.94 8.91
CA GLY A 122 -7.06 -11.53 9.24
C GLY A 122 -5.65 -11.03 9.56
N ILE A 123 -4.61 -11.80 9.24
CA ILE A 123 -3.20 -11.48 9.48
C ILE A 123 -2.55 -11.17 8.13
N ASN A 124 -1.69 -10.15 8.07
CA ASN A 124 -1.10 -9.67 6.82
C ASN A 124 -2.19 -9.26 5.83
N THR A 125 -2.70 -8.05 5.95
CA THR A 125 -3.87 -7.60 5.20
C THR A 125 -3.58 -6.39 4.34
N PHE A 126 -4.46 -6.14 3.37
CA PHE A 126 -4.57 -4.86 2.70
C PHE A 126 -5.99 -4.33 2.86
N SER A 127 -6.13 -3.20 3.54
CA SER A 127 -7.41 -2.53 3.77
C SER A 127 -7.53 -1.33 2.84
N LEU A 128 -8.62 -1.27 2.09
CA LEU A 128 -8.88 -0.13 1.22
C LEU A 128 -9.24 1.10 2.05
N THR A 129 -8.77 2.26 1.59
CA THR A 129 -9.20 3.57 2.09
C THR A 129 -9.94 4.36 1.01
N LYS A 130 -9.60 4.10 -0.26
CA LYS A 130 -10.22 4.72 -1.43
C LYS A 130 -10.10 3.80 -2.63
N SER A 131 -11.14 3.81 -3.48
CA SER A 131 -11.07 3.20 -4.80
C SER A 131 -11.91 3.99 -5.82
N THR A 132 -11.49 3.94 -7.08
CA THR A 132 -12.21 4.51 -8.21
C THR A 132 -12.28 3.50 -9.35
N ILE A 133 -13.35 3.55 -10.14
CA ILE A 133 -13.56 2.66 -11.27
C ILE A 133 -13.69 3.51 -12.53
N ASP A 134 -12.83 3.25 -13.50
CA ASP A 134 -12.81 3.87 -14.81
C ASP A 134 -13.20 2.88 -15.91
N VAL A 135 -14.14 3.25 -16.76
CA VAL A 135 -14.52 2.48 -17.95
C VAL A 135 -13.94 3.14 -19.18
N MET A 136 -13.08 2.42 -19.90
CA MET A 136 -12.36 2.98 -21.04
C MET A 136 -12.34 2.03 -22.24
N GLN A 137 -12.36 2.62 -23.43
CA GLN A 137 -12.21 1.89 -24.68
C GLN A 137 -11.23 2.63 -25.58
N MET A 138 -10.14 1.98 -25.95
CA MET A 138 -9.19 2.55 -26.90
C MET A 138 -9.80 2.58 -28.30
N ALA A 139 -9.50 3.63 -29.08
CA ALA A 139 -9.98 3.74 -30.45
C ALA A 139 -9.53 2.53 -31.30
N GLY A 140 -10.50 1.85 -31.92
CA GLY A 140 -10.25 0.65 -32.73
C GLY A 140 -10.05 -0.65 -31.93
N ASN A 141 -10.18 -0.62 -30.60
CA ASN A 141 -10.23 -1.82 -29.77
C ASN A 141 -11.71 -2.27 -29.61
N PRO A 142 -12.08 -3.49 -30.04
CA PRO A 142 -13.44 -4.00 -29.85
C PRO A 142 -13.76 -4.34 -28.38
N ASN A 143 -12.78 -4.24 -27.49
CA ASN A 143 -12.93 -4.55 -26.07
C ASN A 143 -13.02 -3.27 -25.23
N VAL A 144 -13.66 -3.39 -24.08
CA VAL A 144 -13.72 -2.37 -23.04
C VAL A 144 -12.86 -2.81 -21.87
N ASP A 145 -11.99 -1.92 -21.42
CA ASP A 145 -11.17 -2.12 -20.24
C ASP A 145 -11.82 -1.37 -19.06
N ILE A 146 -11.89 -2.04 -17.92
CA ILE A 146 -12.39 -1.48 -16.66
C ILE A 146 -11.21 -1.46 -15.70
N LEU A 147 -10.79 -0.26 -15.30
CA LEU A 147 -9.68 -0.02 -14.42
C LEU A 147 -10.20 0.34 -13.03
N VAL A 148 -9.84 -0.45 -12.03
CA VAL A 148 -10.17 -0.21 -10.63
C VAL A 148 -8.90 0.20 -9.91
N SER A 149 -8.75 1.50 -9.65
CA SER A 149 -7.63 2.01 -8.86
C SER A 149 -7.90 1.78 -7.37
N LEU A 150 -6.90 1.26 -6.68
CA LEU A 150 -6.95 0.81 -5.30
C LEU A 150 -5.94 1.63 -4.49
N TYR A 151 -6.40 2.21 -3.38
CA TYR A 151 -5.55 2.90 -2.42
C TYR A 151 -5.91 2.44 -1.02
N GLY A 152 -4.91 2.17 -0.20
CA GLY A 152 -5.12 1.53 1.08
C GLY A 152 -3.86 1.42 1.90
N THR A 153 -3.93 0.59 2.93
CA THR A 153 -2.81 0.30 3.83
C THR A 153 -2.60 -1.20 3.92
N PHE A 154 -1.34 -1.60 3.87
CA PHE A 154 -0.90 -2.94 4.25
C PHE A 154 -0.63 -2.96 5.75
N GLU A 155 -1.09 -4.00 6.43
CA GLU A 155 -0.79 -4.27 7.85
C GLU A 155 -0.15 -5.65 7.94
N ASP A 156 0.99 -5.78 8.64
CA ASP A 156 1.63 -7.08 8.87
C ASP A 156 1.13 -7.78 10.15
N ALA A 157 1.64 -8.98 10.43
CA ALA A 157 1.26 -9.76 11.61
C ALA A 157 1.59 -9.08 12.95
N ASP A 158 2.52 -8.12 12.97
CA ASP A 158 2.92 -7.38 14.17
C ASP A 158 2.14 -6.05 14.30
N GLY A 159 1.23 -5.75 13.36
CA GLY A 159 0.43 -4.53 13.32
C GLY A 159 1.16 -3.33 12.73
N ASN A 160 2.29 -3.52 12.04
CA ASN A 160 2.99 -2.44 11.37
C ASN A 160 2.29 -2.10 10.04
N ILE A 161 2.13 -0.80 9.78
CA ILE A 161 1.34 -0.31 8.66
C ILE A 161 2.24 0.35 7.59
N THR A 162 2.00 0.02 6.33
CA THR A 162 2.60 0.68 5.15
C THR A 162 1.52 1.14 4.19
N GLN A 163 1.66 2.30 3.56
CA GLN A 163 0.73 2.74 2.53
C GLN A 163 0.83 1.84 1.30
N GLY A 164 -0.28 1.68 0.58
CA GLY A 164 -0.34 0.82 -0.59
C GLY A 164 -1.22 1.41 -1.68
N LYS A 165 -0.84 1.09 -2.92
CA LYS A 165 -1.67 1.40 -4.08
C LYS A 165 -1.56 0.29 -5.12
N GLY A 166 -2.53 0.26 -6.02
CA GLY A 166 -2.47 -0.60 -7.18
C GLY A 166 -3.65 -0.40 -8.10
N ASP A 167 -3.65 -1.20 -9.15
CA ASP A 167 -4.70 -1.18 -10.15
C ASP A 167 -5.14 -2.62 -10.42
N LEU A 168 -6.45 -2.83 -10.46
CA LEU A 168 -7.09 -4.05 -10.92
C LEU A 168 -7.74 -3.77 -12.28
N THR A 169 -7.49 -4.62 -13.26
CA THR A 169 -8.00 -4.47 -14.62
C THR A 169 -8.89 -5.65 -14.98
N LEU A 170 -10.06 -5.34 -15.53
CA LEU A 170 -10.93 -6.29 -16.21
C LEU A 170 -11.07 -5.90 -17.67
N GLN A 171 -11.37 -6.88 -18.52
CA GLN A 171 -11.68 -6.64 -19.92
C GLN A 171 -12.95 -7.38 -20.32
N LEU A 172 -13.86 -6.68 -20.98
CA LEU A 172 -15.03 -7.26 -21.63
C LEU A 172 -14.85 -7.19 -23.14
N ALA A 173 -14.96 -8.32 -23.81
CA ALA A 173 -14.77 -8.43 -25.26
C ALA A 173 -16.05 -8.10 -26.03
N ASP A 174 -15.88 -7.60 -27.26
CA ASP A 174 -16.98 -7.34 -28.21
C ASP A 174 -18.12 -6.47 -27.64
N THR A 175 -17.74 -5.43 -26.90
CA THR A 175 -18.70 -4.50 -26.30
C THR A 175 -18.21 -3.05 -26.37
N ASN A 176 -18.97 -2.12 -25.81
CA ASN A 176 -18.63 -0.69 -25.79
C ASN A 176 -18.90 -0.09 -24.42
N VAL A 177 -18.35 1.11 -24.19
CA VAL A 177 -18.44 1.82 -22.90
C VAL A 177 -19.88 1.98 -22.45
N ALA A 178 -20.78 2.38 -23.35
CA ALA A 178 -22.20 2.60 -23.01
C ALA A 178 -22.91 1.31 -22.55
N PHE A 179 -22.50 0.14 -23.07
CA PHE A 179 -23.03 -1.13 -22.57
C PHE A 179 -22.60 -1.38 -21.12
N VAL A 180 -21.31 -1.20 -20.81
CA VAL A 180 -20.76 -1.41 -19.46
C VAL A 180 -21.33 -0.40 -18.46
N GLU A 181 -21.38 0.88 -18.83
CA GLU A 181 -22.04 1.91 -18.01
C GLU A 181 -23.52 1.57 -17.77
N GLY A 182 -24.22 1.06 -18.80
CA GLY A 182 -25.58 0.59 -18.64
C GLY A 182 -25.72 -0.63 -17.69
N ILE A 183 -24.70 -1.48 -17.55
CA ILE A 183 -24.72 -2.53 -16.50
C ILE A 183 -24.72 -1.87 -15.12
N PHE A 184 -23.83 -0.89 -14.93
CA PHE A 184 -23.69 -0.21 -13.65
C PHE A 184 -24.90 0.65 -13.28
N ASN A 185 -25.62 1.18 -14.28
CA ASN A 185 -26.87 1.91 -14.09
C ASN A 185 -28.09 0.97 -13.91
N GLY A 186 -27.94 -0.33 -14.13
CA GLY A 186 -29.05 -1.29 -14.11
C GLY A 186 -29.88 -1.34 -15.40
N ASP A 187 -29.47 -0.65 -16.47
CA ASP A 187 -30.11 -0.66 -17.79
C ASP A 187 -29.80 -1.93 -18.60
N ASN A 188 -28.67 -2.58 -18.34
CA ASN A 188 -28.21 -3.80 -19.03
C ASN A 188 -28.06 -4.98 -18.06
N PRO A 189 -28.19 -6.24 -18.54
CA PRO A 189 -27.93 -7.41 -17.71
C PRO A 189 -26.46 -7.47 -17.26
N GLY A 190 -26.24 -8.02 -16.07
CA GLY A 190 -24.89 -8.21 -15.52
C GLY A 190 -23.97 -9.07 -16.41
N ALA A 191 -22.68 -8.95 -16.17
CA ALA A 191 -21.63 -9.68 -16.89
C ALA A 191 -20.60 -10.24 -15.91
N SER A 192 -19.87 -11.28 -16.32
CA SER A 192 -18.73 -11.81 -15.55
C SER A 192 -17.45 -11.62 -16.34
N ALA A 193 -16.36 -11.29 -15.65
CA ALA A 193 -15.05 -11.10 -16.24
C ALA A 193 -13.94 -11.71 -15.38
N THR A 194 -12.86 -12.11 -16.04
CA THR A 194 -11.59 -12.37 -15.36
C THR A 194 -10.86 -11.06 -15.12
N PHE A 195 -9.94 -11.05 -14.15
CA PHE A 195 -9.16 -9.87 -13.83
C PHE A 195 -7.69 -10.19 -13.61
N SER A 196 -6.87 -9.15 -13.70
CA SER A 196 -5.50 -9.11 -13.21
C SER A 196 -5.32 -7.86 -12.35
N ALA A 197 -4.33 -7.85 -11.47
CA ALA A 197 -4.00 -6.66 -10.72
C ALA A 197 -2.50 -6.54 -10.48
N ALA A 198 -2.05 -5.32 -10.16
CA ALA A 198 -0.70 -5.07 -9.65
C ALA A 198 -0.78 -4.09 -8.48
N LEU A 199 -0.14 -4.43 -7.37
CA LEU A 199 -0.12 -3.62 -6.16
C LEU A 199 1.31 -3.44 -5.65
N VAL A 200 1.56 -2.31 -5.02
CA VAL A 200 2.85 -1.93 -4.45
C VAL A 200 2.65 -1.25 -3.11
N ALA A 201 3.48 -1.61 -2.14
CA ALA A 201 3.63 -0.89 -0.89
C ALA A 201 4.51 0.35 -1.12
N GLU A 202 3.96 1.52 -0.83
CA GLU A 202 4.69 2.77 -0.83
C GLU A 202 5.47 2.88 0.48
N MET A 203 6.78 2.73 0.37
CA MET A 203 7.66 3.02 1.49
C MET A 203 7.59 4.52 1.78
N GLU A 204 7.21 4.91 2.99
CA GLU A 204 7.50 6.27 3.44
C GLU A 204 9.01 6.49 3.27
N THR A 205 9.39 7.54 2.56
CA THR A 205 10.78 7.98 2.53
C THR A 205 11.15 8.38 3.95
N VAL A 206 11.83 7.49 4.68
CA VAL A 206 12.39 7.82 5.98
C VAL A 206 13.25 9.07 5.78
N PRO A 207 12.93 10.21 6.42
CA PRO A 207 13.76 11.39 6.35
C PRO A 207 15.17 10.97 6.76
N GLU A 208 16.17 11.22 5.90
CA GLU A 208 17.54 10.81 6.19
C GLU A 208 17.90 11.22 7.62
N PRO A 209 18.43 10.30 8.44
CA PRO A 209 18.71 10.62 9.82
C PRO A 209 19.62 11.85 9.87
N THR A 210 19.33 12.76 10.80
CA THR A 210 20.02 14.04 11.07
C THR A 210 21.52 13.88 11.43
N VAL A 211 22.13 12.74 11.14
CA VAL A 211 23.57 12.44 11.21
C VAL A 211 24.38 13.39 10.32
N LEU A 212 23.81 13.93 9.23
CA LEU A 212 24.47 14.98 8.45
C LEU A 212 24.64 16.30 9.26
N PHE A 213 23.73 16.59 10.18
CA PHE A 213 23.86 17.72 11.11
C PHE A 213 24.88 17.44 12.22
N GLY A 214 25.03 16.17 12.64
CA GLY A 214 26.08 15.73 13.57
C GLY A 214 27.50 15.90 13.01
N LEU A 215 27.71 15.65 11.71
CA LEU A 215 29.00 15.86 11.04
C LEU A 215 29.37 17.34 10.84
N GLY A 216 28.37 18.23 10.69
CA GLY A 216 28.57 19.69 10.63
C GLY A 216 29.05 20.31 11.94
N VAL A 217 28.60 19.78 13.09
CA VAL A 217 29.03 20.27 14.41
C VAL A 217 30.46 19.83 14.75
N VAL A 218 30.88 18.64 14.32
CA VAL A 218 32.25 18.14 14.54
C VAL A 218 33.29 18.94 13.72
N THR A 219 32.93 19.39 12.52
CA THR A 219 33.81 20.27 11.71
C THR A 219 33.93 21.68 12.29
N ALA A 220 32.86 22.24 12.86
CA ALA A 220 32.92 23.54 13.56
C ALA A 220 33.79 23.49 14.84
N GLY A 221 33.81 22.36 15.55
CA GLY A 221 34.69 22.14 16.72
C GLY A 221 36.18 22.02 16.37
N LEU A 222 36.51 21.43 15.23
CA LEU A 222 37.90 21.29 14.76
C LEU A 222 38.51 22.59 14.24
N VAL A 223 37.71 23.48 13.65
CA VAL A 223 38.19 24.80 13.18
C VAL A 223 38.39 25.79 14.34
N THR A 224 37.57 25.70 15.39
CA THR A 224 37.71 26.57 16.58
C THR A 224 38.81 26.12 17.55
N SER A 225 39.21 24.85 17.56
CA SER A 225 40.34 24.37 18.39
C SER A 225 41.71 24.81 17.86
N ARG A 226 41.85 25.06 16.55
CA ARG A 226 43.13 25.49 15.94
C ARG A 226 43.47 26.97 16.13
N ARG A 227 42.53 27.84 16.52
CA ARG A 227 42.80 29.28 16.76
C ARG A 227 43.30 29.62 18.18
N LYS A 228 43.42 28.65 19.09
CA LYS A 228 43.87 28.88 20.48
C LYS A 228 45.32 28.47 20.78
N LYS A 229 46.18 28.34 19.77
CA LYS A 229 47.62 28.10 19.98
C LYS A 229 48.50 28.98 19.08
N SER A 230 48.50 30.27 19.35
CA SER A 230 49.62 31.17 19.09
C SER A 230 49.61 32.24 20.18
N SER A 231 50.36 31.97 21.24
CA SER A 231 51.06 32.97 22.06
C SER A 231 52.54 32.67 21.94
#